data_AF-A0A8X6LUS4-F1
#
_entry.id   AF-A0A8X6LUS4-F1
#
_cell.length_a   1.000
_cell.length_b   1.000
_cell.length_c   1.000
_cell.angle_alpha   90.00
_cell.angle_beta   90.00
_cell.angle_gamma   90.00
#
_symmetry.space_group_name_H-M   'P 1'
#
loop_
_entity.id
_entity.type
_entity.pdbx_description
1 polymer ?
#
loop_
_entity_poly.entity_id
_entity_poly.type
_entity_poly.pdbx_seq_one_letter_code
_entity_poly.pdbx_strand_id
1 'polypeptide(L)'
;MSYFYLCLWSRYKRREELHGFIRNSYLEGVARLIKSDNTLVTAKSRRARCALHVAVLFENVGIISALVKANSSAVHVADNLGRTPLHYAMATIKVDKIAKILITSGALKTTKDV
;
A
#
# COMPACT_ATOMS: atom_id res chain seq x y z
N MET A 1 30.20 9.92 9.51
CA MET A 1 28.73 10.15 9.51
C MET A 1 28.15 10.17 8.09
N SER A 2 28.21 9.08 7.31
CA SER A 2 27.77 9.11 5.88
C SER A 2 26.94 7.91 5.40
N TYR A 3 27.14 6.70 5.94
CA TYR A 3 26.41 5.50 5.46
C TYR A 3 24.93 5.43 5.88
N PHE A 4 24.58 6.00 7.04
CA PHE A 4 23.21 5.98 7.55
C PHE A 4 22.24 6.77 6.66
N TYR A 5 22.70 7.92 6.14
CA TYR A 5 21.92 8.76 5.22
C TYR A 5 21.77 8.13 3.83
N LEU A 6 22.80 7.45 3.32
CA LEU A 6 22.73 6.74 2.03
C LEU A 6 21.67 5.63 2.03
N CYS A 7 21.58 4.85 3.11
CA CYS A 7 20.59 3.78 3.23
C CYS A 7 19.16 4.33 3.38
N LEU A 8 18.98 5.40 4.17
CA LEU A 8 17.68 6.07 4.34
C LEU A 8 17.21 6.75 3.05
N TRP A 9 18.11 7.38 2.30
CA TRP A 9 17.80 8.00 1.02
C TRP A 9 17.46 6.96 -0.06
N SER A 10 18.19 5.83 -0.08
CA SER A 10 17.89 4.69 -0.96
C SER A 10 16.50 4.11 -0.68
N ARG A 11 16.13 3.90 0.60
CA ARG A 11 14.78 3.43 0.98
C ARG A 11 13.68 4.44 0.64
N TYR A 12 13.93 5.74 0.83
CA TYR A 12 12.99 6.79 0.45
C TYR A 12 12.69 6.76 -1.04
N LYS A 13 13.73 6.65 -1.87
CA LYS A 13 13.60 6.59 -3.34
C LYS A 13 12.83 5.36 -3.79
N ARG A 14 13.18 4.17 -3.29
CA ARG A 14 12.49 2.90 -3.63
C ARG A 14 11.00 2.92 -3.26
N ARG A 15 10.63 3.55 -2.14
CA ARG A 15 9.21 3.72 -1.76
C ARG A 15 8.46 4.58 -2.78
N GLU A 16 9.04 5.72 -3.18
CA GLU A 16 8.40 6.59 -4.17
C GLU A 16 8.35 5.93 -5.56
N GLU A 17 9.36 5.15 -5.93
CA GLU A 17 9.33 4.30 -7.13
C GLU A 17 8.18 3.29 -7.08
N LEU A 18 7.98 2.60 -5.95
CA LEU A 18 6.85 1.68 -5.76
C LEU A 18 5.52 2.41 -5.95
N HIS A 19 5.34 3.57 -5.33
CA HIS A 19 4.14 4.38 -5.52
C HIS A 19 3.95 4.82 -6.97
N GLY A 20 5.04 5.21 -7.65
CA GLY A 20 5.01 5.57 -9.07
C GLY A 20 4.54 4.42 -9.95
N PHE A 21 5.05 3.20 -9.73
CA PHE A 21 4.60 2.02 -10.48
C PHE A 21 3.11 1.72 -10.26
N ILE A 22 2.61 1.90 -9.04
CA ILE A 22 1.19 1.71 -8.73
C ILE A 22 0.32 2.74 -9.48
N ARG A 23 0.72 4.02 -9.49
CA ARG A 23 0.00 5.09 -10.22
C ARG A 23 -0.07 4.81 -11.73
N ASN A 24 1.02 4.26 -12.28
CA ASN A 24 1.12 3.89 -13.68
C ASN A 24 0.55 2.50 -14.00
N SER A 25 -0.05 1.81 -13.01
CA SER A 25 -0.54 0.43 -13.15
C SER A 25 0.49 -0.59 -13.64
N TYR A 26 1.78 -0.36 -13.34
CA TYR A 26 2.88 -1.23 -13.75
C TYR A 26 3.07 -2.40 -12.78
N LEU A 27 2.25 -3.44 -12.95
CA LEU A 27 2.23 -4.63 -12.09
C LEU A 27 3.59 -5.34 -11.99
N GLU A 28 4.30 -5.48 -13.12
CA GLU A 28 5.57 -6.19 -13.16
C GLU A 28 6.66 -5.46 -12.35
N GLY A 29 6.71 -4.13 -12.46
CA GLY A 29 7.63 -3.32 -11.65
C GLY A 29 7.32 -3.42 -10.15
N VAL A 30 6.03 -3.44 -9.79
CA VAL A 30 5.58 -3.65 -8.42
C VAL A 30 6.04 -5.02 -7.90
N ALA A 31 5.78 -6.10 -8.65
CA ALA A 31 6.14 -7.46 -8.26
C ALA A 31 7.66 -7.63 -8.09
N ARG A 32 8.46 -7.10 -9.03
CA ARG A 32 9.92 -7.13 -8.94
C ARG A 32 10.44 -6.40 -7.70
N LEU A 33 9.90 -5.21 -7.42
CA LEU A 33 10.36 -4.40 -6.30
C LEU A 33 9.98 -5.02 -4.96
N ILE A 34 8.76 -5.56 -4.84
CA ILE A 34 8.30 -6.33 -3.67
C ILE A 34 9.17 -7.56 -3.45
N LYS A 35 9.50 -8.30 -4.51
CA LYS A 35 10.36 -9.48 -4.43
C LYS A 35 11.75 -9.14 -3.90
N SER A 36 12.26 -7.95 -4.23
CA SER A 36 13.55 -7.46 -3.72
C SER A 36 13.47 -6.95 -2.27
N ASP A 37 12.38 -6.27 -1.90
CA ASP A 37 12.21 -5.65 -0.58
C ASP A 37 10.72 -5.56 -0.20
N ASN A 38 10.24 -6.60 0.48
CA ASN A 38 8.85 -6.68 0.93
C ASN A 38 8.49 -5.64 2.01
N THR A 39 9.49 -5.04 2.66
CA THR A 39 9.26 -4.03 3.70
C THR A 39 8.76 -2.70 3.12
N LEU A 40 8.83 -2.52 1.79
CA LEU A 40 8.31 -1.35 1.10
C LEU A 40 6.78 -1.30 1.08
N VAL A 41 6.09 -2.44 1.20
CA VAL A 41 4.61 -2.50 1.12
C VAL A 41 3.96 -1.74 2.28
N THR A 42 4.54 -1.85 3.48
CA THR A 42 4.07 -1.15 4.70
C THR A 42 4.76 0.20 4.90
N ALA A 43 5.73 0.56 4.05
CA ALA A 43 6.45 1.81 4.16
C ALA A 43 5.52 3.00 3.92
N LYS A 44 5.52 3.92 4.89
CA LYS A 44 4.65 5.09 4.92
C LYS A 44 5.25 6.25 4.09
N SER A 45 4.42 6.89 3.27
CA SER A 45 4.73 8.17 2.61
C SER A 45 4.58 9.34 3.60
N ARG A 46 4.78 10.58 3.13
CA ARG A 46 4.65 11.81 3.94
C ARG A 46 3.26 11.99 4.58
N ARG A 47 2.23 11.37 4.00
CA ARG A 47 0.85 11.35 4.54
C ARG A 47 0.53 10.08 5.36
N ALA A 48 1.54 9.34 5.78
CA ALA A 48 1.46 8.00 6.35
C ALA A 48 0.75 6.93 5.48
N ARG A 49 0.54 7.21 4.20
CA ARG A 49 -0.03 6.24 3.26
C ARG A 49 0.99 5.18 2.87
N CYS A 50 0.61 3.91 3.00
CA CYS A 50 1.36 2.79 2.43
C CYS A 50 0.99 2.52 0.96
N ALA A 51 1.73 1.61 0.32
CA ALA A 51 1.50 1.21 -1.06
C ALA A 51 0.06 0.74 -1.31
N LEU A 52 -0.55 0.05 -0.34
CA LEU A 52 -1.91 -0.47 -0.46
C LEU A 52 -2.97 0.63 -0.51
N HIS A 53 -2.80 1.76 0.21
CA HIS A 53 -3.71 2.91 0.10
C HIS A 53 -3.72 3.48 -1.32
N VAL A 54 -2.53 3.60 -1.90
CA VAL A 54 -2.38 4.12 -3.26
C VAL A 54 -3.01 3.14 -4.24
N ALA A 55 -2.74 1.84 -4.13
CA ALA A 55 -3.31 0.84 -5.03
C ALA A 55 -4.85 0.78 -5.01
N VAL A 56 -5.45 0.96 -3.83
CA VAL A 56 -6.91 1.08 -3.67
C VAL A 56 -7.45 2.32 -4.38
N LEU A 57 -6.79 3.47 -4.21
CA LEU A 57 -7.19 4.72 -4.88
C LEU A 57 -7.20 4.61 -6.42
N PHE A 58 -6.26 3.84 -6.98
CA PHE A 58 -6.19 3.57 -8.43
C PHE A 58 -7.04 2.37 -8.87
N GLU A 59 -7.77 1.74 -7.96
CA GLU A 59 -8.72 0.64 -8.21
C GLU A 59 -8.13 -0.55 -9.00
N ASN A 60 -6.81 -0.75 -8.89
CA ASN A 60 -6.11 -1.81 -9.61
C ASN A 60 -6.10 -3.10 -8.79
N VAL A 61 -7.12 -3.93 -9.01
CA VAL A 61 -7.34 -5.19 -8.30
C VAL A 61 -6.14 -6.15 -8.38
N GLY A 62 -5.42 -6.18 -9.52
CA GLY A 62 -4.25 -7.03 -9.69
C GLY A 62 -3.10 -6.61 -8.77
N ILE A 63 -2.83 -5.31 -8.71
CA ILE A 63 -1.82 -4.73 -7.82
C ILE A 63 -2.22 -4.88 -6.35
N ILE A 64 -3.48 -4.63 -6.01
CA ILE A 64 -4.01 -4.82 -4.65
C ILE A 64 -3.79 -6.27 -4.20
N SER A 65 -4.16 -7.23 -5.05
CA SER A 65 -3.98 -8.66 -4.74
C SER A 65 -2.51 -9.03 -4.57
N ALA A 66 -1.62 -8.49 -5.41
CA ALA A 66 -0.19 -8.72 -5.30
C ALA A 66 0.41 -8.16 -4.01
N LEU A 67 0.04 -6.92 -3.64
CA LEU A 67 0.51 -6.26 -2.43
C LEU A 67 0.05 -6.97 -1.16
N VAL A 68 -1.22 -7.40 -1.12
CA VAL A 68 -1.80 -8.08 0.02
C VAL A 68 -1.20 -9.49 0.19
N LYS A 69 -0.96 -10.21 -0.91
CA LYS A 69 -0.26 -11.51 -0.87
C LYS A 69 1.18 -11.36 -0.39
N ALA A 70 1.84 -10.27 -0.75
CA ALA A 70 3.21 -10.02 -0.33
C ALA A 70 3.31 -9.66 1.15
N ASN A 71 2.41 -8.80 1.64
CA ASN A 71 2.39 -8.42 3.04
C ASN A 71 0.96 -8.11 3.50
N SER A 72 0.33 -9.09 4.15
CA SER A 72 -1.03 -8.98 4.66
C SER A 72 -1.18 -7.89 5.72
N SER A 73 -0.13 -7.60 6.49
CA SER A 73 -0.18 -6.55 7.53
C SER A 73 -0.47 -5.14 6.97
N ALA A 74 -0.28 -4.94 5.66
CA ALA A 74 -0.57 -3.68 4.99
C ALA A 74 -2.04 -3.25 5.09
N VAL A 75 -2.98 -4.20 5.26
CA VAL A 75 -4.43 -3.91 5.39
C VAL A 75 -4.77 -3.15 6.68
N HIS A 76 -3.90 -3.19 7.69
CA HIS A 76 -4.10 -2.54 8.99
C HIS A 76 -3.38 -1.20 9.11
N VAL A 77 -2.58 -0.81 8.11
CA VAL A 77 -1.82 0.44 8.18
C VAL A 77 -2.80 1.61 8.09
N ALA A 78 -2.79 2.49 9.08
CA ALA A 78 -3.54 3.75 9.02
C ALA A 78 -2.66 4.90 8.49
N ASP A 79 -3.30 5.80 7.74
CA ASP A 79 -2.73 7.08 7.33
C ASP A 79 -2.74 8.12 8.48
N ASN A 80 -2.36 9.37 8.19
CA ASN A 80 -2.30 10.44 9.21
C ASN A 80 -3.69 10.81 9.77
N LEU A 81 -4.77 10.41 9.11
CA LEU A 81 -6.15 10.67 9.52
C LEU A 81 -6.78 9.43 10.18
N GLY A 82 -5.99 8.41 10.50
CA GLY A 82 -6.51 7.15 11.03
C GLY A 82 -7.18 6.25 9.98
N ARG A 83 -7.18 6.64 8.70
CA ARG A 83 -7.87 5.91 7.64
C ARG A 83 -7.02 4.74 7.17
N THR A 84 -7.60 3.55 7.22
CA THR A 84 -7.06 2.32 6.63
C THR A 84 -7.38 2.19 5.14
N PRO A 85 -6.74 1.26 4.40
CA PRO A 85 -7.06 1.02 2.98
C PRO A 85 -8.53 0.67 2.74
N LEU A 86 -9.22 0.07 3.73
CA LEU A 86 -10.64 -0.23 3.62
C LEU A 86 -11.51 1.05 3.59
N HIS A 87 -11.16 2.09 4.36
CA HIS A 87 -11.85 3.39 4.27
C HIS A 87 -11.68 4.02 2.89
N TYR A 88 -10.48 3.90 2.31
CA TYR A 88 -10.23 4.38 0.95
C TYR A 88 -11.07 3.61 -0.08
N ALA A 89 -11.27 2.31 0.11
CA ALA A 89 -12.09 1.49 -0.80
C ALA A 89 -13.55 1.95 -0.84
N MET A 90 -14.09 2.51 0.26
CA MET A 90 -15.47 3.01 0.29
C MET A 90 -15.69 4.22 -0.64
N ALA A 91 -14.62 4.92 -1.01
CA ALA A 91 -14.67 6.04 -1.95
C ALA A 91 -14.38 5.64 -3.41
N THR A 92 -14.27 4.33 -3.70
CA THR A 92 -13.94 3.80 -5.04
C THR A 92 -15.16 3.24 -5.76
N ILE A 93 -15.12 3.19 -7.08
CA ILE A 93 -16.21 2.62 -7.88
C ILE A 93 -16.32 1.10 -7.67
N LYS A 94 -15.18 0.40 -7.57
CA LYS A 94 -15.10 -1.06 -7.39
C LYS A 94 -15.09 -1.49 -5.91
N VAL A 95 -15.84 -0.77 -5.07
CA VAL A 95 -15.88 -0.98 -3.62
C VAL A 95 -16.11 -2.45 -3.25
N ASP A 96 -17.08 -3.14 -3.86
CA ASP A 96 -17.42 -4.51 -3.49
C ASP A 96 -16.25 -5.48 -3.68
N LYS A 97 -15.56 -5.39 -4.82
CA LYS A 97 -14.43 -6.27 -5.14
C LYS A 97 -13.23 -5.95 -4.24
N ILE A 98 -12.90 -4.68 -4.07
CA ILE A 98 -11.75 -4.24 -3.28
C ILE A 98 -11.98 -4.53 -1.80
N ALA A 99 -13.14 -4.19 -1.26
CA ALA A 99 -13.52 -4.47 0.11
C ALA A 99 -13.51 -5.97 0.39
N LYS A 100 -14.05 -6.80 -0.52
CA LYS A 100 -14.03 -8.26 -0.35
C LYS A 100 -12.60 -8.79 -0.23
N ILE A 101 -11.67 -8.32 -1.07
CA ILE A 101 -10.26 -8.73 -1.00
C ILE A 101 -9.63 -8.32 0.33
N LEU A 102 -9.83 -7.06 0.73
CA LEU A 102 -9.27 -6.53 1.98
C LEU A 102 -9.83 -7.28 3.20
N ILE A 103 -11.15 -7.50 3.27
CA ILE A 103 -11.82 -8.22 4.36
C ILE A 103 -11.35 -9.68 4.42
N THR A 104 -11.27 -10.37 3.28
CA THR A 104 -10.76 -11.75 3.20
C THR A 104 -9.31 -11.83 3.70
N SER A 105 -8.57 -10.74 3.58
CA SER A 105 -7.17 -10.65 3.99
C SER A 105 -6.99 -10.14 5.42
N GLY A 106 -8.06 -10.06 6.20
CA GLY A 106 -8.04 -9.70 7.62
C GLY A 106 -8.31 -8.23 7.93
N ALA A 107 -8.68 -7.40 6.94
CA ALA A 107 -9.02 -6.00 7.22
C ALA A 107 -10.21 -5.90 8.19
N LEU A 108 -10.03 -5.08 9.24
CA LEU A 108 -11.08 -4.83 10.21
C LEU A 108 -12.18 -3.98 9.57
N LYS A 109 -13.43 -4.44 9.64
CA LYS A 109 -14.62 -3.74 9.12
C LYS A 109 -14.96 -2.47 9.93
N THR A 110 -14.50 -2.39 11.17
CA THR A 110 -15.01 -1.47 12.20
C THR A 110 -13.94 -0.60 12.82
N THR A 111 -12.85 -0.29 12.11
CA THR A 111 -11.89 0.71 12.63
C THR A 111 -12.65 2.01 12.87
N LYS A 112 -12.94 2.31 14.14
CA LYS A 112 -13.61 3.55 14.55
C LYS A 112 -12.76 4.70 14.04
N ASP A 113 -13.37 5.57 13.26
CA ASP A 113 -12.88 6.94 13.09
C ASP A 113 -12.79 7.54 14.50
N VAL A 114 -11.59 7.95 14.92
CA VAL A 114 -11.39 8.73 16.15
C VAL A 114 -11.78 10.17 15.93
#